data_AF-A0A6I2UBS6-F1
#
_entry.id   AF-A0A6I2UBS6-F1
#
_cell.length_a   1.000
_cell.length_b   1.000
_cell.length_c   1.000
_cell.angle_alpha   90.00
_cell.angle_beta   90.00
_cell.angle_gamma   90.00
#
_symmetry.space_group_name_H-M   'P 1'
#
loop_
_entity.id
_entity.type
_entity.pdbx_description
1 polymer ?
#
loop_
_entity_poly.entity_id
_entity_poly.type
_entity_poly.pdbx_seq_one_letter_code
_entity_poly.pdbx_strand_id
1 'polypeptide(L)'
;MLLLLSCCERLTDFFISQCGLSETRRPWYIYTLQTRISMFLSTAGMMLLGCLVATPYQVICFLVGILSLRRRLGGYHAKTPLRCLFLSIGVSILCLSIVNSLVQYSLSILIWILFISLSFAVFNSSPYSHPNCPLTPDELAVSWIKAKHILIWNLFLILLLQIFFANSNCALYCEMGIIAAAISFFVSKFKEVKSS
;
A
#
# COMPACT_ATOMS: atom_id res chain seq x y z
N MET A 1 -0.19 22.21 1.30
CA MET A 1 1.13 21.63 1.62
C MET A 1 1.65 22.18 2.94
N LEU A 2 1.66 23.51 3.11
CA LEU A 2 2.01 24.18 4.37
C LEU A 2 1.16 23.71 5.57
N LEU A 3 -0.17 23.60 5.41
CA LEU A 3 -1.06 23.18 6.51
C LEU A 3 -0.76 21.78 7.07
N LEU A 4 -0.49 20.78 6.21
CA LEU A 4 -0.17 19.42 6.68
C LEU A 4 1.20 19.40 7.37
N LEU A 5 2.18 20.10 6.80
CA LEU A 5 3.52 20.19 7.37
C LEU A 5 3.48 20.89 8.73
N SER A 6 2.84 22.06 8.83
CA SER A 6 2.68 22.80 10.08
C SER A 6 1.91 22.01 11.13
N CYS A 7 0.93 21.18 10.74
CA CYS A 7 0.26 20.26 11.66
C CYS A 7 1.21 19.18 12.19
N CYS A 8 2.01 18.56 11.30
CA CYS A 8 2.99 17.54 11.69
C CYS A 8 4.10 18.12 12.57
N GLU A 9 4.56 19.35 12.31
CA GLU A 9 5.52 20.07 13.14
C GLU A 9 4.96 20.30 14.55
N ARG A 10 3.75 20.87 14.67
CA ARG A 10 3.10 21.08 15.97
C ARG A 10 2.89 19.79 16.76
N LEU A 11 2.48 18.71 16.09
CA LEU A 11 2.36 17.39 16.71
C LEU A 11 3.72 16.85 17.17
N THR A 12 4.77 17.05 16.38
CA THR A 12 6.13 16.65 16.75
C THR A 12 6.62 17.43 17.95
N ASP A 13 6.40 18.75 18.00
CA ASP A 13 6.77 19.61 19.13
C ASP A 13 6.03 19.19 20.41
N PHE A 14 4.75 18.82 20.29
CA PHE A 14 3.98 18.25 21.40
C PHE A 14 4.60 16.93 21.91
N PHE A 15 4.93 15.98 21.03
CA PHE A 15 5.51 14.71 21.46
C PHE A 15 6.93 14.86 22.02
N ILE A 16 7.74 15.78 21.50
CA ILE A 16 9.07 16.05 22.05
C ILE A 16 8.95 16.64 23.46
N SER A 17 8.12 17.68 23.62
CA SER A 17 7.96 18.37 24.91
C SER A 17 7.28 17.51 25.98
N GLN A 18 6.31 16.66 25.63
CA GLN A 18 5.52 15.90 26.59
C GLN A 18 5.98 14.45 26.77
N CYS A 19 6.59 13.83 25.76
CA CYS A 19 6.98 12.42 25.81
C CYS A 19 8.50 12.21 25.89
N GLY A 20 9.30 13.29 25.93
CA GLY A 20 10.75 13.21 26.06
C GLY A 20 11.45 12.57 24.85
N LEU A 21 10.88 12.71 23.65
CA LEU A 21 11.50 12.22 22.43
C LEU A 21 12.76 13.02 22.08
N SER A 22 13.72 12.36 21.43
CA SER A 22 14.98 12.98 21.04
C SER A 22 14.81 13.96 19.88
N GLU A 23 15.20 15.22 20.08
CA GLU A 23 15.25 16.27 19.05
C GLU A 23 16.08 15.87 17.82
N THR A 24 17.11 15.04 17.99
CA THR A 24 17.98 14.58 16.89
C THR A 24 17.24 13.84 15.78
N ARG A 25 16.05 13.28 16.07
CA ARG A 25 15.20 12.55 15.10
C ARG A 25 13.98 13.34 14.65
N ARG A 26 13.88 14.64 14.97
CA ARG A 26 12.75 15.51 14.60
C ARG A 26 12.35 15.41 13.12
N PRO A 27 13.29 15.45 12.14
CA PRO A 27 12.92 15.30 10.72
C PRO A 27 12.24 13.95 10.40
N TRP A 28 12.68 12.88 11.06
CA TRP A 28 12.10 11.55 10.90
C TRP A 28 10.71 11.44 11.52
N TYR A 29 10.46 12.09 12.66
CA TYR A 29 9.12 12.16 13.28
C TYR A 29 8.13 12.88 12.37
N ILE A 30 8.51 14.06 11.84
CA ILE A 30 7.68 14.83 10.90
C ILE A 30 7.36 14.00 9.67
N TYR A 31 8.37 13.37 9.05
CA TYR A 31 8.19 12.51 7.89
C TYR A 31 7.24 11.34 8.17
N THR A 32 7.41 10.68 9.32
CA THR A 32 6.59 9.53 9.72
C THR A 32 5.15 9.94 9.95
N LEU A 33 4.90 11.04 10.67
CA LEU A 33 3.56 11.59 10.90
C LEU A 33 2.89 11.97 9.58
N GLN A 34 3.60 12.70 8.72
CA GLN A 34 3.10 13.11 7.41
C GLN A 34 2.71 11.90 6.56
N THR A 35 3.53 10.85 6.56
CA THR A 35 3.27 9.60 5.82
C THR A 35 2.06 8.86 6.40
N ARG A 36 1.95 8.77 7.73
CA ARG A 36 0.82 8.10 8.41
C ARG A 36 -0.51 8.82 8.19
N ILE A 37 -0.53 10.15 8.32
CA ILE A 37 -1.73 10.96 8.05
C ILE A 37 -2.13 10.84 6.58
N SER A 38 -1.17 10.92 5.66
CA SER A 38 -1.44 10.77 4.23
C SER A 38 -2.00 9.38 3.89
N MET A 39 -1.48 8.32 4.52
CA MET A 39 -1.97 6.95 4.36
C MET A 39 -3.39 6.80 4.91
N PHE A 40 -3.68 7.39 6.08
CA PHE A 40 -5.02 7.38 6.67
C PHE A 40 -6.03 8.11 5.78
N LEU A 41 -5.72 9.34 5.34
CA LEU A 41 -6.58 10.11 4.43
C LEU A 41 -6.79 9.39 3.10
N SER A 42 -5.75 8.77 2.55
CA SER A 42 -5.88 7.97 1.32
C SER A 42 -6.78 6.78 1.54
N THR A 43 -6.64 6.07 2.66
CA THR A 43 -7.47 4.90 2.98
C THR A 43 -8.93 5.28 3.19
N ALA A 44 -9.19 6.37 3.92
CA ALA A 44 -10.54 6.91 4.10
C ALA A 44 -11.15 7.34 2.75
N GLY A 45 -10.38 8.05 1.92
CA GLY A 45 -10.83 8.46 0.59
C GLY A 45 -11.10 7.27 -0.34
N MET A 46 -10.23 6.25 -0.32
CA MET A 46 -10.43 4.99 -1.06
C MET A 46 -11.70 4.26 -0.58
N MET A 47 -11.98 4.24 0.73
CA MET A 47 -13.20 3.62 1.27
C MET A 47 -14.44 4.37 0.79
N LEU A 48 -14.48 5.70 0.93
CA LEU A 48 -15.63 6.51 0.58
C LEU A 48 -15.91 6.51 -0.93
N LEU A 49 -14.87 6.74 -1.75
CA LEU A 49 -15.02 6.88 -3.19
C LEU A 49 -15.01 5.54 -3.92
N GLY A 50 -14.34 4.52 -3.38
CA GLY A 50 -14.38 3.16 -3.93
C GLY A 50 -15.78 2.55 -3.87
N CYS A 51 -16.59 2.95 -2.87
CA CYS A 51 -17.99 2.53 -2.76
C CYS A 51 -18.89 3.04 -3.91
N LEU A 52 -18.42 3.99 -4.71
CA LEU A 52 -19.11 4.42 -5.94
C LEU A 52 -19.04 3.36 -7.05
N VAL A 53 -18.08 2.43 -6.96
CA VAL A 53 -17.78 1.44 -8.01
C VAL A 53 -17.96 0.00 -7.52
N ALA A 54 -17.68 -0.29 -6.25
CA ALA A 54 -17.80 -1.63 -5.68
C ALA A 54 -18.56 -1.60 -4.36
N THR A 55 -19.06 -2.75 -3.90
CA THR A 55 -19.74 -2.82 -2.60
C THR A 55 -18.77 -2.56 -1.44
N PRO A 56 -19.23 -2.07 -0.28
CA PRO A 56 -18.35 -1.80 0.86
C PRO A 56 -17.46 -2.98 1.27
N TYR A 57 -18.00 -4.21 1.22
CA TYR A 57 -17.24 -5.42 1.54
C TYR A 57 -16.11 -5.69 0.53
N GLN A 58 -16.37 -5.48 -0.77
CA GLN A 58 -15.35 -5.63 -1.83
C GLN A 58 -14.26 -4.57 -1.71
N VAL A 59 -14.63 -3.33 -1.37
CA VAL A 59 -13.67 -2.26 -1.09
C VAL A 59 -12.80 -2.61 0.13
N ILE A 60 -13.39 -3.16 1.20
CA ILE A 60 -12.64 -3.64 2.37
C ILE A 60 -11.66 -4.75 1.97
N CYS A 61 -12.07 -5.74 1.18
CA CYS A 61 -11.19 -6.80 0.70
C CYS A 61 -10.01 -6.23 -0.12
N PHE A 62 -10.28 -5.28 -1.01
CA PHE A 62 -9.24 -4.56 -1.75
C PHE A 62 -8.27 -3.82 -0.81
N LEU A 63 -8.80 -3.12 0.20
CA LEU A 63 -8.01 -2.41 1.20
C LEU A 63 -7.13 -3.37 2.03
N VAL A 64 -7.64 -4.53 2.42
CA VAL A 64 -6.85 -5.57 3.11
C VAL A 64 -5.69 -6.02 2.24
N GLY A 65 -5.95 -6.31 0.96
CA GLY A 65 -4.92 -6.72 0.00
C GLY A 65 -3.84 -5.64 -0.19
N ILE A 66 -4.23 -4.40 -0.48
CA ILE A 66 -3.27 -3.33 -0.77
C ILE A 66 -2.47 -2.92 0.47
N LEU A 67 -3.10 -2.83 1.65
CA LEU A 67 -2.44 -2.36 2.87
C LEU A 67 -1.51 -3.42 3.46
N SER A 68 -1.83 -4.71 3.35
CA SER A 68 -1.01 -5.79 3.89
C SER A 68 0.41 -5.76 3.30
N LEU A 69 0.52 -5.65 1.98
CA LEU A 69 1.79 -5.64 1.27
C LEU A 69 2.45 -4.25 1.31
N ARG A 70 1.69 -3.17 1.07
CA ARG A 70 2.22 -1.78 1.07
C ARG A 70 2.81 -1.38 2.41
N ARG A 71 2.31 -1.90 3.53
CA ARG A 71 2.88 -1.63 4.87
C ARG A 71 4.32 -2.15 5.03
N ARG A 72 4.71 -3.18 4.29
CA ARG A 72 6.06 -3.78 4.37
C ARG A 72 6.98 -3.34 3.26
N LEU A 73 6.47 -3.29 2.04
CA LEU A 73 7.24 -2.96 0.85
C LEU A 73 7.31 -1.45 0.58
N GLY A 74 6.48 -0.67 1.27
CA GLY A 74 6.23 0.71 0.88
C GLY A 74 5.48 0.76 -0.46
N GLY A 75 5.63 1.88 -1.16
CA GLY A 75 5.07 2.08 -2.47
C GLY A 75 5.53 3.40 -3.05
N TYR A 76 5.00 3.73 -4.22
CA TYR A 76 5.29 4.99 -4.88
C TYR A 76 4.81 6.19 -4.05
N HIS A 77 5.75 7.06 -3.68
CA HIS A 77 5.46 8.34 -3.07
C HIS A 77 5.67 9.47 -4.09
N ALA A 78 4.58 10.17 -4.41
CA ALA A 78 4.64 11.35 -5.27
C ALA A 78 5.37 12.51 -4.56
N LYS A 79 5.88 13.48 -5.34
CA LYS A 79 6.60 14.65 -4.82
C LYS A 79 5.81 15.46 -3.78
N THR A 80 4.47 15.40 -3.81
CA THR A 80 3.62 16.10 -2.83
C THR A 80 2.57 15.16 -2.23
N PRO A 81 2.20 15.34 -0.94
CA PRO A 81 1.19 14.51 -0.27
C PRO A 81 -0.17 14.53 -0.97
N LEU A 82 -0.61 15.70 -1.46
CA LEU A 82 -1.88 15.83 -2.18
C LEU A 82 -1.87 15.04 -3.49
N ARG A 83 -0.77 15.11 -4.27
CA ARG A 83 -0.63 14.29 -5.48
C ARG A 83 -0.65 12.81 -5.14
N CYS A 84 0.03 12.40 -4.06
CA CYS A 84 0.03 11.01 -3.59
C CYS A 84 -1.38 10.54 -3.19
N LEU A 85 -2.15 11.41 -2.53
CA LEU A 85 -3.54 11.16 -2.12
C LEU A 85 -4.44 10.92 -3.34
N PHE A 86 -4.50 11.89 -4.27
CA PHE A 86 -5.33 11.78 -5.46
C PHE A 86 -4.91 10.62 -6.36
N LEU A 87 -3.60 10.39 -6.52
CA LEU A 87 -3.10 9.25 -7.29
C LEU A 87 -3.50 7.91 -6.64
N SER A 88 -3.36 7.79 -5.32
CA SER A 88 -3.73 6.56 -4.61
C SER A 88 -5.22 6.27 -4.76
N ILE A 89 -6.07 7.27 -4.54
CA ILE A 89 -7.52 7.14 -4.70
C ILE A 89 -7.87 6.80 -6.14
N GLY A 90 -7.33 7.53 -7.12
CA GLY A 90 -7.63 7.33 -8.54
C GLY A 90 -7.20 5.95 -9.04
N VAL A 91 -6.00 5.49 -8.68
CA VAL A 91 -5.53 4.13 -9.02
C VAL A 91 -6.41 3.08 -8.38
N SER A 92 -6.83 3.27 -7.13
CA SER A 92 -7.72 2.31 -6.47
C SER A 92 -9.10 2.24 -7.10
N ILE A 93 -9.71 3.36 -7.45
CA ILE A 93 -10.98 3.40 -8.20
C ILE A 93 -10.79 2.69 -9.55
N LEU A 94 -9.71 2.97 -10.27
CA LEU A 94 -9.39 2.30 -11.54
C LEU A 94 -9.25 0.78 -11.36
N CYS A 95 -8.53 0.33 -10.33
CA CYS A 95 -8.38 -1.10 -10.04
C CYS A 95 -9.71 -1.77 -9.73
N LEU A 96 -10.57 -1.14 -8.92
CA LEU A 96 -11.91 -1.65 -8.62
C LEU A 96 -12.77 -1.75 -9.89
N SER A 97 -12.73 -0.74 -10.76
CA SER A 97 -13.42 -0.77 -12.06
C SER A 97 -12.92 -1.90 -12.95
N ILE A 98 -11.60 -2.12 -13.02
CA ILE A 98 -11.00 -3.20 -13.80
C ILE A 98 -11.47 -4.56 -13.30
N VAL A 99 -11.48 -4.79 -11.97
CA VAL A 99 -11.96 -6.07 -11.39
C VAL A 99 -13.42 -6.29 -11.77
N ASN A 100 -14.28 -5.28 -11.62
CA ASN A 100 -15.69 -5.40 -12.00
C ASN A 100 -15.86 -5.78 -13.48
N SER A 101 -15.12 -5.13 -14.38
CA SER A 101 -15.15 -5.44 -15.81
C SER A 101 -14.67 -6.87 -16.10
N LEU A 102 -13.56 -7.29 -15.49
CA LEU A 102 -13.03 -8.65 -15.68
C LEU A 102 -13.99 -9.71 -15.17
N VAL A 103 -14.66 -9.48 -14.04
CA VAL A 103 -15.70 -10.38 -13.51
C VAL A 103 -16.89 -10.43 -14.48
N GLN A 104 -17.37 -9.29 -14.96
CA GLN A 104 -18.50 -9.21 -15.89
C GLN A 104 -18.24 -9.97 -17.20
N TYR A 105 -17.02 -9.88 -17.74
CA TYR A 105 -16.64 -10.58 -18.97
C TYR A 105 -16.10 -12.00 -18.73
N SER A 106 -16.20 -12.55 -17.51
CA SER A 106 -15.68 -13.88 -17.16
C SER A 106 -14.16 -14.05 -17.41
N LEU A 107 -13.39 -12.96 -17.32
CA LEU A 107 -11.95 -12.89 -17.53
C LEU A 107 -11.16 -12.89 -16.21
N SER A 108 -11.76 -13.37 -15.11
CA SER A 108 -11.14 -13.40 -13.77
C SER A 108 -9.82 -14.16 -13.71
N ILE A 109 -9.57 -15.10 -14.64
CA ILE A 109 -8.29 -15.81 -14.76
C ILE A 109 -7.10 -14.87 -15.00
N LEU A 110 -7.31 -13.71 -15.63
CA LEU A 110 -6.26 -12.73 -15.86
C LEU A 110 -5.79 -12.10 -14.54
N ILE A 111 -6.68 -11.91 -13.58
CA ILE A 111 -6.34 -11.41 -12.23
C ILE A 111 -5.43 -12.42 -11.54
N TRP A 112 -5.77 -13.70 -11.60
CA TRP A 112 -4.96 -14.79 -11.05
C TRP A 112 -3.55 -14.85 -11.62
N ILE A 113 -3.43 -14.78 -12.96
CA ILE A 113 -2.13 -14.79 -13.65
C ILE A 113 -1.28 -13.58 -13.22
N LEU A 114 -1.88 -12.38 -13.18
CA LEU A 114 -1.20 -11.17 -12.73
C LEU A 114 -0.78 -11.23 -11.26
N PHE A 115 -1.65 -11.76 -10.40
CA PHE A 115 -1.36 -11.93 -8.98
C PHE A 115 -0.18 -12.89 -8.74
N ILE A 116 -0.18 -14.06 -9.38
CA ILE A 116 0.91 -15.04 -9.24
C ILE A 116 2.22 -14.47 -9.79
N SER A 117 2.20 -13.90 -11.00
CA SER A 117 3.40 -13.34 -11.64
C SER A 117 4.03 -12.21 -10.84
N LEU A 118 3.23 -11.26 -10.34
CA LEU A 118 3.73 -10.16 -9.52
C LEU A 118 4.18 -10.63 -8.14
N SER A 119 3.47 -11.58 -7.52
CA SER A 119 3.90 -12.15 -6.24
C SER A 119 5.24 -12.88 -6.36
N PHE A 120 5.43 -13.62 -7.45
CA PHE A 120 6.71 -14.27 -7.77
C PHE A 120 7.82 -13.24 -8.03
N ALA A 121 7.53 -12.18 -8.79
CA ALA A 121 8.49 -11.11 -9.03
C ALA A 121 8.89 -10.41 -7.74
N VAL A 122 7.93 -10.13 -6.84
CA VAL A 122 8.20 -9.57 -5.52
C VAL A 122 9.07 -10.53 -4.73
N PHE A 123 8.75 -11.83 -4.68
CA PHE A 123 9.52 -12.81 -3.90
C PHE A 123 11.01 -12.90 -4.32
N ASN A 124 11.28 -12.77 -5.62
CA ASN A 124 12.62 -12.85 -6.22
C ASN A 124 13.35 -11.49 -6.33
N SER A 125 12.70 -10.40 -5.91
CA SER A 125 13.33 -9.09 -5.94
C SER A 125 14.37 -8.90 -4.83
N SER A 126 15.31 -7.99 -5.05
CA SER A 126 16.14 -7.43 -3.98
C SER A 126 15.36 -6.39 -3.17
N PRO A 127 15.58 -6.31 -1.84
CA PRO A 127 15.05 -5.21 -1.05
C PRO A 127 15.76 -3.90 -1.42
N TYR A 128 15.11 -2.77 -1.21
CA TYR A 128 15.70 -1.45 -1.41
C TYR A 128 15.34 -0.52 -0.25
N SER A 129 16.25 0.37 0.12
CA SER A 129 15.98 1.40 1.12
C SER A 129 15.50 2.67 0.43
N HIS A 130 14.43 3.27 0.92
CA HIS A 130 13.96 4.56 0.40
C HIS A 130 14.89 5.68 0.92
N PRO A 131 15.27 6.70 0.11
CA PRO A 131 16.18 7.76 0.56
C PRO A 131 15.69 8.53 1.79
N ASN A 132 14.38 8.80 1.84
CA ASN A 132 13.76 9.49 2.98
C ASN A 132 13.53 8.60 4.21
N CYS A 133 13.81 7.29 4.12
CA CYS A 133 13.72 6.35 5.23
C CYS A 133 14.88 5.35 5.12
N PRO A 134 16.13 5.80 5.36
CA PRO A 134 17.30 4.93 5.29
C PRO A 134 17.18 3.85 6.36
N LEU A 135 17.06 2.60 5.92
CA LEU A 135 17.08 1.42 6.77
C LEU A 135 18.50 0.87 6.81
N THR A 136 18.92 0.34 7.95
CA THR A 136 20.15 -0.43 8.01
C THR A 136 20.00 -1.71 7.17
N PRO A 137 21.11 -2.33 6.71
CA PRO A 137 21.05 -3.60 5.98
C PRO A 137 20.25 -4.68 6.72
N ASP A 138 20.39 -4.74 8.05
CA ASP A 138 19.67 -5.69 8.91
C ASP A 138 18.17 -5.39 8.98
N GLU A 139 17.78 -4.13 9.18
CA GLU A 139 16.37 -3.72 9.19
C GLU A 139 15.69 -3.99 7.84
N LEU A 140 16.43 -3.75 6.76
CA LEU A 140 15.97 -3.98 5.40
C LEU A 140 15.76 -5.47 5.13
N ALA A 141 16.69 -6.34 5.55
CA ALA A 141 16.55 -7.79 5.46
C ALA A 141 15.35 -8.31 6.26
N VAL A 142 15.16 -7.83 7.50
CA VAL A 142 14.03 -8.19 8.35
C VAL A 142 12.70 -7.75 7.74
N SER A 143 12.63 -6.53 7.18
CA SER A 143 11.43 -6.03 6.50
C SER A 143 11.07 -6.92 5.31
N TRP A 144 12.08 -7.36 4.56
CA TRP A 144 11.91 -8.23 3.40
C TRP A 144 11.39 -9.62 3.76
N ILE A 145 11.96 -10.24 4.80
CA ILE A 145 11.47 -11.52 5.33
C ILE A 145 10.00 -11.40 5.73
N LYS A 146 9.62 -10.31 6.41
CA LYS A 146 8.22 -10.04 6.79
C LYS A 146 7.30 -9.85 5.58
N ALA A 147 7.78 -9.23 4.51
CA ALA A 147 7.02 -9.08 3.26
C ALA A 147 6.72 -10.44 2.61
N LYS A 148 7.71 -11.34 2.57
CA LYS A 148 7.53 -12.72 2.07
C LYS A 148 6.51 -13.51 2.89
N HIS A 149 6.60 -13.43 4.22
CA HIS A 149 5.62 -14.06 5.11
C HIS A 149 4.20 -13.51 4.87
N ILE A 150 4.08 -12.20 4.64
CA ILE A 150 2.78 -11.58 4.33
C ILE A 150 2.24 -12.03 2.97
N LEU A 151 3.07 -12.25 1.95
CA LEU A 151 2.61 -12.83 0.69
C LEU A 151 2.05 -14.24 0.88
N ILE A 152 2.71 -15.08 1.68
CA ILE A 152 2.22 -16.43 2.00
C ILE A 152 0.89 -16.34 2.77
N TRP A 153 0.78 -15.44 3.75
CA TRP A 153 -0.48 -15.23 4.46
C TRP A 153 -1.60 -14.70 3.55
N ASN A 154 -1.28 -13.83 2.59
CA ASN A 154 -2.25 -13.36 1.60
C ASN A 154 -2.73 -14.50 0.70
N LEU A 155 -1.85 -15.41 0.26
CA LEU A 155 -2.24 -16.61 -0.48
C LEU A 155 -3.23 -17.45 0.31
N PHE A 156 -2.93 -17.69 1.60
CA PHE A 156 -3.83 -18.41 2.48
C PHE A 156 -5.18 -17.69 2.66
N LEU A 157 -5.17 -16.37 2.87
CA LEU A 157 -6.37 -15.55 2.97
C LEU A 157 -7.24 -15.63 1.70
N ILE A 158 -6.61 -15.56 0.52
CA ILE A 158 -7.31 -15.65 -0.76
C ILE A 158 -7.99 -17.02 -0.90
N LEU A 159 -7.29 -18.12 -0.57
CA LEU A 159 -7.91 -19.45 -0.57
C LEU A 159 -9.13 -19.52 0.35
N LEU A 160 -9.03 -18.98 1.57
CA LEU A 160 -10.17 -18.93 2.50
C LEU A 160 -11.33 -18.11 1.93
N LEU A 161 -11.05 -16.94 1.35
CA LEU A 161 -12.08 -16.12 0.71
C LEU A 161 -12.73 -16.84 -0.47
N GLN A 162 -11.99 -17.61 -1.25
CA GLN A 162 -12.58 -18.41 -2.34
C GLN A 162 -13.47 -19.54 -1.81
N ILE A 163 -13.08 -20.23 -0.73
CA ILE A 163 -13.85 -21.34 -0.18
C ILE A 163 -15.15 -20.85 0.49
N PHE A 164 -15.05 -19.82 1.33
CA PHE A 164 -16.18 -19.36 2.16
C PHE A 164 -17.01 -18.25 1.52
N PHE A 165 -16.46 -17.53 0.54
CA PHE A 165 -17.09 -16.36 -0.09
C PHE A 165 -16.99 -16.38 -1.63
N ALA A 166 -17.06 -17.57 -2.23
CA ALA A 166 -16.98 -17.77 -3.69
C ALA A 166 -17.92 -16.83 -4.49
N ASN A 167 -19.18 -16.71 -4.04
CA ASN A 167 -20.21 -15.97 -4.75
C ASN A 167 -20.06 -14.45 -4.68
N SER A 168 -19.30 -13.90 -3.73
CA SER A 168 -19.15 -12.45 -3.56
C SER A 168 -17.96 -11.86 -4.30
N ASN A 169 -17.15 -12.72 -4.95
CA ASN A 169 -15.91 -12.35 -5.64
C ASN A 169 -14.86 -11.66 -4.73
N CYS A 170 -15.01 -11.71 -3.40
CA CYS A 170 -14.14 -11.00 -2.45
C CYS A 170 -12.65 -11.31 -2.62
N ALA A 171 -12.31 -12.57 -2.98
CA ALA A 171 -10.96 -12.99 -3.29
C ALA A 171 -10.31 -12.15 -4.41
N LEU A 172 -11.03 -11.91 -5.50
CA LEU A 172 -10.53 -11.16 -6.67
C LEU A 172 -10.23 -9.69 -6.33
N TYR A 173 -11.04 -9.06 -5.48
CA TYR A 173 -10.76 -7.70 -5.02
C TYR A 173 -9.54 -7.66 -4.11
N CYS A 174 -9.37 -8.64 -3.23
CA CYS A 174 -8.18 -8.78 -2.39
C CYS A 174 -6.92 -8.98 -3.24
N GLU A 175 -6.97 -9.88 -4.22
CA GLU A 175 -5.89 -10.11 -5.21
C GLU A 175 -5.52 -8.81 -5.93
N MET A 176 -6.51 -8.06 -6.43
CA MET A 176 -6.25 -6.79 -7.10
C MET A 176 -5.62 -5.75 -6.18
N GLY A 177 -5.99 -5.73 -4.90
CA GLY A 177 -5.33 -4.91 -3.89
C GLY A 177 -3.83 -5.24 -3.79
N ILE A 178 -3.50 -6.52 -3.75
CA ILE A 178 -2.11 -7.00 -3.68
C ILE A 178 -1.36 -6.67 -4.97
N ILE A 179 -1.98 -6.85 -6.14
CA ILE A 179 -1.44 -6.46 -7.45
C ILE A 179 -1.11 -4.96 -7.45
N ALA A 180 -2.04 -4.11 -7.01
CA ALA A 180 -1.84 -2.66 -6.96
C ALA A 180 -0.68 -2.27 -6.02
N ALA A 181 -0.52 -2.97 -4.89
CA ALA A 181 0.61 -2.77 -3.99
C ALA A 181 1.94 -3.22 -4.63
N ALA A 182 1.97 -4.38 -5.30
CA ALA A 182 3.16 -4.89 -5.98
C ALA A 182 3.61 -3.97 -7.11
N ILE A 183 2.70 -3.49 -7.96
CA ILE A 183 2.99 -2.51 -9.01
C ILE A 183 3.56 -1.23 -8.39
N SER A 184 2.93 -0.70 -7.34
CA SER A 184 3.39 0.50 -6.65
C SER A 184 4.81 0.33 -6.07
N PHE A 185 5.13 -0.85 -5.54
CA PHE A 185 6.48 -1.21 -5.08
C PHE A 185 7.49 -1.19 -6.23
N PHE A 186 7.19 -1.86 -7.35
CA PHE A 186 8.11 -1.90 -8.50
C PHE A 186 8.33 -0.53 -9.12
N VAL A 187 7.28 0.27 -9.30
CA VAL A 187 7.38 1.64 -9.80
C VAL A 187 8.30 2.48 -8.91
N SER A 188 8.15 2.35 -7.58
CA SER A 188 9.04 3.01 -6.63
C SER A 188 10.48 2.52 -6.77
N LYS A 189 10.70 1.20 -6.77
CA LYS A 189 12.02 0.59 -6.92
C LYS A 189 12.74 1.05 -8.20
N PHE A 190 12.07 1.02 -9.36
CA PHE A 190 12.67 1.45 -10.63
C PHE A 190 12.99 2.94 -10.66
N LYS A 191 12.17 3.78 -10.01
CA LYS A 191 12.44 5.20 -9.88
C LYS A 191 13.72 5.45 -9.08
N GLU A 192 13.88 4.76 -7.95
CA GLU A 192 15.04 4.96 -7.08
C GLU A 192 16.33 4.41 -7.70
N VAL A 193 16.28 3.27 -8.41
CA VAL A 193 17.44 2.71 -9.16
C VAL A 193 17.89 3.63 -10.31
N LYS A 194 16.99 4.39 -10.95
CA LYS A 194 17.37 5.37 -12.00
C LYS A 194 17.98 6.66 -11.45
N SER A 195 17.74 6.96 -10.17
CA SER A 195 18.26 8.17 -9.52
C SER A 195 19.58 7.97 -8.78
N SER A 196 20.03 6.72 -8.63
CA SER A 196 21.34 6.33 -8.09
C SER A 196 22.36 6.16 -9.20
#